data_AF-A0A127Q3J9-F1
#
_entry.id   AF-A0A127Q3J9-F1
#
_cell.length_a   1.000
_cell.length_b   1.000
_cell.length_c   1.000
_cell.angle_alpha   90.00
_cell.angle_beta   90.00
_cell.angle_gamma   90.00
#
_symmetry.space_group_name_H-M   'P 1'
#
loop_
_entity.id
_entity.type
_entity.pdbx_description
1 polymer ?
#
loop_
_entity_poly.entity_id
_entity_poly.type
_entity_poly.pdbx_seq_one_letter_code
_entity_poly.pdbx_strand_id
1 'polypeptide(L)'
;MMRVLQLLLSPLLTLALGLALSGCATVASDNGHVLIEAISDSQQLTGARCVVKTDSSRWSVVTPADVLIVAADGDLHVSCDKPGYRTSEVVFRAPLA
;
A
#
# COMPACT_ATOMS: atom_id res chain seq x y z
N MET A 1 32.18 -46.71 13.75
CA MET A 1 31.57 -46.37 12.44
C MET A 1 30.34 -45.45 12.56
N MET A 2 29.44 -45.60 13.54
CA MET A 2 28.23 -44.73 13.69
C MET A 2 28.48 -43.23 13.97
N ARG A 3 29.55 -42.85 14.70
CA ARG A 3 29.85 -41.42 15.00
C ARG A 3 30.40 -40.63 13.81
N VAL A 4 31.15 -41.29 12.92
CA VAL A 4 31.67 -40.68 11.67
C VAL A 4 30.53 -40.44 10.67
N LEU A 5 29.55 -41.36 10.62
CA LEU A 5 28.35 -41.20 9.80
C LEU A 5 27.46 -40.03 10.27
N GLN A 6 27.37 -39.79 11.60
CA GLN A 6 26.63 -38.65 12.16
C GLN A 6 27.29 -37.28 11.85
N LEU A 7 28.62 -37.19 11.89
CA LEU A 7 29.36 -35.95 11.57
C LEU A 7 29.24 -35.55 10.09
N LEU A 8 29.07 -36.52 9.20
CA LEU A 8 28.88 -36.31 7.75
C LEU A 8 27.42 -36.04 7.35
N LEU A 9 26.45 -36.43 8.19
CA LEU A 9 25.01 -36.19 7.94
C LEU A 9 24.55 -34.78 8.35
N SER A 10 25.20 -34.17 9.33
CA SER A 10 24.87 -32.82 9.83
C SER A 10 24.95 -31.70 8.78
N PRO A 11 25.97 -31.61 7.91
CA PRO A 11 26.04 -30.53 6.92
C PRO A 11 25.00 -30.65 5.80
N LEU A 12 24.59 -31.88 5.44
CA LEU A 12 23.55 -32.10 4.43
C LEU A 12 22.17 -31.67 4.94
N LEU A 13 21.87 -31.90 6.23
CA LEU A 13 20.59 -31.51 6.81
C LEU A 13 20.45 -29.99 6.95
N THR A 14 21.54 -29.28 7.27
CA THR A 14 21.55 -27.81 7.32
C THR A 14 21.44 -27.19 5.93
N LEU A 15 22.01 -27.81 4.90
CA LEU A 15 21.91 -27.33 3.52
C LEU A 15 20.50 -27.51 2.95
N ALA A 16 19.84 -28.63 3.25
CA ALA A 16 18.47 -28.89 2.80
C ALA A 16 17.43 -27.92 3.41
N LEU A 17 17.65 -27.45 4.65
CA LEU A 17 16.74 -26.53 5.31
C LEU A 17 16.82 -25.10 4.74
N GLY A 18 17.98 -24.66 4.23
CA GLY A 18 18.16 -23.33 3.67
C GLY A 18 17.39 -23.08 2.36
N LEU A 19 17.21 -24.11 1.53
CA LEU A 19 16.48 -23.97 0.26
C LEU A 19 14.95 -23.84 0.45
N ALA A 20 14.42 -24.32 1.57
CA ALA A 20 12.99 -24.30 1.85
C ALA A 20 12.45 -22.91 2.27
N LEU A 21 13.32 -21.96 2.62
CA LEU A 21 12.93 -20.59 3.01
C LEU A 21 13.09 -19.55 1.88
N SER A 22 13.27 -19.97 0.63
CA SER A 22 13.23 -19.06 -0.51
C SER A 22 11.79 -18.64 -0.85
N GLY A 23 11.12 -17.95 0.09
CA GLY A 23 9.86 -17.27 -0.18
C GLY A 23 10.13 -16.06 -1.05
N CYS A 24 9.64 -16.06 -2.30
CA CYS A 24 9.57 -14.85 -3.11
C CYS A 24 8.62 -13.86 -2.42
N ALA A 25 9.18 -12.86 -1.74
CA ALA A 25 8.43 -11.67 -1.35
C ALA A 25 8.17 -10.85 -2.62
N THR A 26 7.10 -11.17 -3.35
CA THR A 26 6.66 -10.34 -4.48
C THR A 26 5.89 -9.15 -3.91
N VAL A 27 6.56 -8.00 -3.82
CA VAL A 27 5.87 -6.72 -3.60
C VAL A 27 5.14 -6.35 -4.88
N ALA A 28 3.84 -6.65 -4.94
CA ALA A 28 2.99 -6.17 -6.03
C ALA A 28 2.74 -4.67 -5.79
N SER A 29 3.46 -3.82 -6.51
CA SER A 29 3.11 -2.40 -6.63
C SER A 29 2.18 -2.27 -7.84
N ASP A 30 0.90 -2.52 -7.60
CA ASP A 30 -0.12 -2.44 -8.65
C ASP A 30 -0.57 -0.99 -8.83
N ASN A 31 -0.84 -0.63 -10.09
CA ASN A 31 -1.53 0.62 -10.40
C ASN A 31 -3.01 0.46 -10.02
N GLY A 32 -3.61 1.52 -9.47
CA GLY A 32 -5.00 1.51 -9.04
C GLY A 32 -5.72 2.79 -9.39
N HIS A 33 -7.02 2.69 -9.68
CA HIS A 33 -7.89 3.84 -9.81
C HIS A 33 -8.58 4.10 -8.47
N VAL A 34 -8.56 5.36 -8.02
CA VAL A 34 -9.24 5.79 -6.80
C VAL A 34 -10.24 6.89 -7.15
N LEU A 35 -11.51 6.63 -6.85
CA LEU A 35 -12.57 7.61 -6.95
C LEU A 35 -12.58 8.48 -5.70
N ILE A 36 -12.44 9.79 -5.88
CA ILE A 36 -12.44 10.79 -4.81
C ILE A 36 -13.77 11.55 -4.84
N GLU A 37 -14.54 11.38 -3.77
CA GLU A 37 -15.82 12.04 -3.54
C GLU A 37 -15.81 12.79 -2.21
N ALA A 38 -16.53 13.90 -2.15
CA ALA A 38 -16.82 14.59 -0.91
C ALA A 38 -18.31 14.45 -0.62
N ILE A 39 -18.67 14.13 0.62
CA ILE A 39 -20.06 13.94 1.06
C ILE A 39 -20.24 14.73 2.36
N SER A 40 -21.33 15.51 2.47
CA SER A 40 -21.75 16.18 3.70
C SER A 40 -23.25 16.05 3.85
N ASP A 41 -23.72 15.75 5.05
CA ASP A 41 -25.15 15.56 5.35
C ASP A 41 -25.84 14.66 4.31
N SER A 42 -25.20 13.52 4.02
CA SER A 42 -25.58 12.52 3.00
C SER A 42 -25.74 13.03 1.56
N GLN A 43 -25.32 14.27 1.27
CA GLN A 43 -25.32 14.85 -0.06
C GLN A 43 -23.90 14.92 -0.64
N GLN A 44 -23.76 14.52 -1.91
CA GLN A 44 -22.50 14.64 -2.62
C GLN A 44 -22.15 16.12 -2.84
N LEU A 45 -20.93 16.48 -2.47
CA LEU A 45 -20.35 17.80 -2.63
C LEU A 45 -19.39 17.81 -3.83
N THR A 46 -19.72 18.62 -4.83
CA THR A 46 -18.84 18.90 -5.94
C THR A 46 -17.92 20.10 -5.64
N GLY A 47 -16.80 20.19 -6.35
CA GLY A 47 -15.93 21.36 -6.27
C GLY A 47 -15.02 21.42 -5.04
N ALA A 48 -14.92 20.36 -4.24
CA ALA A 48 -13.94 20.31 -3.17
C ALA A 48 -12.55 20.08 -3.76
N ARG A 49 -11.55 20.84 -3.31
CA ARG A 49 -10.16 20.65 -3.73
C ARG A 49 -9.54 19.58 -2.85
N CYS A 50 -9.13 18.48 -3.44
CA CYS A 50 -8.51 17.37 -2.73
C CYS A 50 -7.05 17.21 -3.15
N VAL A 51 -6.22 16.90 -2.17
CA VAL A 51 -4.85 16.47 -2.37
C VAL A 51 -4.75 15.02 -1.95
N VAL A 52 -4.40 14.17 -2.91
CA VAL A 52 -4.08 12.76 -2.71
C VAL A 52 -2.56 12.65 -2.71
N LYS A 53 -1.98 11.99 -1.71
CA LYS A 53 -0.53 11.78 -1.62
C LYS A 53 -0.21 10.36 -1.18
N THR A 54 0.89 9.83 -1.70
CA THR A 54 1.63 8.69 -1.18
C THR A 54 2.99 9.18 -0.66
N ASP A 55 3.91 8.28 -0.34
CA ASP A 55 5.26 8.65 0.08
C ASP A 55 6.08 9.26 -1.08
N SER A 56 5.89 8.79 -2.31
CA SER A 56 6.60 9.27 -3.52
C SER A 56 5.84 10.31 -4.34
N SER A 57 4.50 10.33 -4.25
CA SER A 57 3.68 10.98 -5.27
C SER A 57 2.56 11.83 -4.68
N ARG A 58 2.09 12.82 -5.47
CA ARG A 58 1.03 13.74 -5.08
C ARG A 58 0.18 14.15 -6.28
N TRP A 59 -1.13 14.14 -6.10
CA TRP A 59 -2.12 14.57 -7.08
C TRP A 59 -3.05 15.61 -6.45
N SER A 60 -3.38 16.65 -7.21
CA SER A 60 -4.36 17.67 -6.83
C SER A 60 -5.56 17.56 -7.76
N VAL A 61 -6.74 17.33 -7.20
CA VAL A 61 -7.97 17.05 -7.94
C VAL A 61 -9.15 17.82 -7.36
N VAL A 62 -10.24 17.89 -8.12
CA VAL A 62 -11.48 18.54 -7.70
C VAL A 62 -12.61 17.52 -7.74
N THR A 63 -13.40 17.40 -6.68
CA THR A 63 -14.44 16.37 -6.58
C THR A 63 -15.63 16.61 -7.54
N PRO A 64 -16.22 15.54 -8.08
CA PRO A 64 -15.75 14.15 -8.07
C PRO A 64 -14.62 13.93 -9.08
N ALA A 65 -13.63 13.10 -8.75
CA ALA A 65 -12.51 12.79 -9.65
C ALA A 65 -12.07 11.33 -9.54
N ASP A 66 -11.83 10.69 -10.67
CA ASP A 66 -11.11 9.42 -10.76
C ASP A 66 -9.62 9.70 -10.94
N VAL A 67 -8.79 9.10 -10.08
CA VAL A 67 -7.34 9.33 -10.06
C VAL A 67 -6.63 8.01 -10.29
N LEU A 68 -5.83 7.94 -11.36
CA LEU A 68 -4.89 6.85 -11.57
C LEU A 68 -3.68 7.04 -10.65
N ILE A 69 -3.55 6.15 -9.68
CA ILE A 69 -2.40 6.03 -8.80
C ILE A 69 -1.45 5.02 -9.41
N VAL A 70 -0.28 5.51 -9.82
CA VAL A 70 0.78 4.68 -10.41
C VAL A 70 1.78 4.32 -9.33
N ALA A 71 2.04 3.03 -9.15
CA ALA A 71 3.01 2.50 -8.18
C ALA A 71 2.87 3.11 -6.77
N ALA A 72 1.70 2.94 -6.15
CA ALA A 72 1.46 3.45 -4.80
C ALA A 72 2.50 2.90 -3.82
N ASP A 73 3.15 3.80 -3.09
CA ASP A 73 4.16 3.47 -2.08
C ASP A 73 3.72 4.00 -0.71
N GLY A 74 3.65 3.10 0.26
CA GLY A 74 3.18 3.44 1.60
C GLY A 74 1.70 3.81 1.66
N ASP A 75 1.34 4.63 2.64
CA ASP A 75 -0.05 4.98 2.92
C ASP A 75 -0.59 6.02 1.92
N LEU A 76 -1.84 5.88 1.51
CA LEU A 76 -2.53 6.85 0.68
C LEU A 76 -3.28 7.84 1.58
N HIS A 77 -2.82 9.09 1.62
CA HIS A 77 -3.48 10.15 2.35
C HIS A 77 -4.31 11.02 1.40
N VAL A 78 -5.55 11.30 1.79
CA VAL A 78 -6.48 12.16 1.06
C VAL A 78 -6.93 13.28 1.98
N SER A 79 -6.69 14.53 1.58
CA SER A 79 -7.15 15.72 2.29
C SER A 79 -7.98 16.58 1.36
N CYS A 80 -9.24 16.87 1.74
CA CYS A 80 -10.18 17.65 0.95
C CYS A 80 -10.59 18.93 1.67
N ASP A 81 -10.49 20.06 0.97
CA ASP A 81 -10.90 21.38 1.42
C ASP A 81 -12.03 21.94 0.53
N LYS A 82 -13.04 22.53 1.17
CA LYS A 82 -14.08 23.30 0.50
C LYS A 82 -14.49 24.46 1.41
N PRO A 83 -14.46 25.72 0.92
CA PRO A 83 -14.92 26.86 1.70
C PRO A 83 -16.34 26.64 2.25
N GLY A 84 -16.53 26.92 3.54
CA GLY A 84 -17.80 26.70 4.24
C GLY A 84 -17.99 25.30 4.83
N TYR A 85 -17.05 24.37 4.61
CA TYR A 85 -17.05 23.03 5.19
C TYR A 85 -15.79 22.82 6.02
N ARG A 86 -15.83 21.86 6.97
CA ARG A 86 -14.62 21.42 7.66
C ARG A 86 -13.75 20.62 6.68
N THR A 87 -12.43 20.84 6.76
CA THR A 87 -11.46 20.01 6.04
C THR A 87 -11.60 18.57 6.49
N SER A 88 -11.64 17.65 5.54
CA SER A 88 -11.69 16.21 5.79
C SER A 88 -10.36 15.58 5.40
N GLU A 89 -9.83 14.71 6.26
CA GLU A 89 -8.62 13.94 5.98
C GLU A 89 -8.88 12.46 6.27
N VAL A 90 -8.46 11.60 5.35
CA VAL A 90 -8.56 10.14 5.44
C VAL A 90 -7.22 9.54 5.02
N VAL A 91 -6.80 8.49 5.73
CA VAL A 91 -5.59 7.71 5.42
C VAL A 91 -6.00 6.28 5.14
N PHE A 92 -5.69 5.79 3.94
CA PHE A 92 -5.81 4.39 3.57
C PHE A 92 -4.45 3.73 3.73
N ARG A 93 -4.37 2.81 4.69
CA ARG A 93 -3.11 2.15 5.01
C ARG A 93 -2.74 1.09 3.98
N ALA A 94 -1.46 1.04 3.63
CA ALA A 94 -0.94 -0.06 2.82
C ALA A 94 -1.07 -1.39 3.58
N PRO A 95 -1.34 -2.51 2.89
CA PRO A 95 -1.26 -3.84 3.49
C PRO A 95 0.16 -4.08 4.03
N LEU A 96 0.26 -4.67 5.22
CA LEU A 96 1.54 -5.14 5.74
C LEU A 96 2.01 -6.30 4.86
N ALA A 97 3.11 -6.10 4.14
CA ALA A 97 3.81 -7.14 3.40
C ALA A 97 4.59 -8.06 4.35
#